data_AF-A0A0J6RQU8-F1
#
_entry.id   AF-A0A0J6RQU8-F1
#
_cell.length_a   1.000
_cell.length_b   1.000
_cell.length_c   1.000
_cell.angle_alpha   90.00
_cell.angle_beta   90.00
_cell.angle_gamma   90.00
#
_symmetry.space_group_name_H-M   'P 1'
#
loop_
_entity.id
_entity.type
_entity.pdbx_description
1 polymer ?
#
loop_
_entity_poly.entity_id
_entity_poly.type
_entity_poly.pdbx_seq_one_letter_code
_entity_poly.pdbx_strand_id
1 'polypeptide(L)'
;MTTAAQPGPPPADDQLIRAEDGAEVIVAFRNGRPIRLGDVAEVSDSVINTRLAGWFNGERGVVVYVRKQPDANVVETVDAVKAALPEIARWLPPSLKVHTLYDRTVLIRESVAEVTRTIAIAIGLVMVVVALFLRRLAATLVPVMSIPVA
;
A
#
# COMPACT_ATOMS: atom_id res chain seq x y z
N MET A 1 19.57 25.78 51.78
CA MET A 1 18.34 26.05 51.00
C MET A 1 18.40 25.20 49.73
N THR A 2 17.92 23.96 49.80
CA THR A 2 17.72 23.10 48.62
C THR A 2 16.26 22.70 48.66
N THR A 3 15.48 23.24 47.73
CA THR A 3 14.06 22.90 47.56
C THR A 3 14.02 21.60 46.78
N ALA A 4 13.50 20.53 47.40
CA ALA A 4 13.24 19.27 46.71
C ALA A 4 11.94 19.44 45.93
N ALA A 5 12.04 19.42 44.60
CA ALA A 5 10.88 19.41 43.72
C ALA A 5 10.03 18.17 44.00
N GLN A 6 8.75 18.38 44.34
CA GLN A 6 7.78 17.28 44.39
C GLN A 6 7.54 16.75 42.96
N PRO A 7 7.48 15.43 42.76
CA PRO A 7 7.02 14.88 41.49
C PRO A 7 5.55 15.24 41.29
N GLY A 8 5.23 15.82 40.13
CA GLY A 8 3.87 16.19 39.76
C GLY A 8 2.93 14.99 39.63
N PRO A 9 1.60 15.21 39.62
CA PRO A 9 0.64 14.12 39.43
C PRO A 9 0.87 13.42 38.09
N PRO A 10 0.65 12.09 38.01
CA PRO A 10 0.74 11.36 36.74
C PRO A 10 -0.24 11.97 35.72
N PRO A 11 0.13 12.01 34.43
CA PRO A 11 -0.75 12.52 33.39
C PRO A 11 -2.08 11.75 33.41
N ALA A 12 -3.18 12.50 33.29
CA ALA A 12 -4.51 11.92 33.13
C ALA A 12 -4.60 11.30 31.73
N ASP A 13 -4.14 10.06 31.59
CA ASP A 13 -4.31 9.26 30.39
C ASP A 13 -5.78 8.82 30.31
N ASP A 14 -6.61 9.65 29.68
CA ASP A 14 -8.03 9.40 29.41
C ASP A 14 -8.25 8.36 28.28
N GLN A 15 -7.20 7.56 27.98
CA GLN A 15 -7.19 6.57 26.91
C GLN A 15 -7.37 5.18 27.51
N LEU A 16 -8.55 4.59 27.29
CA LEU A 16 -8.84 3.20 27.62
C LEU A 16 -8.15 2.28 26.59
N ILE A 17 -6.85 2.03 26.79
CA ILE A 17 -6.05 1.20 25.88
C ILE A 17 -6.19 -0.28 26.26
N ARG A 18 -6.44 -0.60 27.53
CA ARG A 18 -6.67 -1.97 28.00
C ARG A 18 -8.13 -2.24 28.25
N ALA A 19 -8.53 -3.49 28.00
CA ALA A 19 -9.86 -3.98 28.34
C ALA A 19 -10.20 -3.83 29.83
N GLU A 20 -9.20 -3.93 30.71
CA GLU A 20 -9.34 -3.73 32.15
C GLU A 20 -9.77 -2.30 32.51
N ASP A 21 -9.23 -1.29 31.81
CA ASP A 21 -9.60 0.12 32.01
C ASP A 21 -11.06 0.36 31.59
N GLY A 22 -11.52 -0.33 30.54
CA GLY A 22 -12.90 -0.29 30.08
C GLY A 22 -13.88 -0.91 31.07
N ALA A 23 -13.46 -1.92 31.84
CA ALA A 23 -14.31 -2.58 32.82
C ALA A 23 -14.66 -1.67 34.03
N GLU A 24 -13.82 -0.68 34.33
CA GLU A 24 -14.02 0.27 35.43
C GLU A 24 -14.94 1.47 35.08
N VAL A 25 -15.33 1.60 33.81
CA VAL A 25 -16.19 2.70 33.34
C VAL A 25 -17.56 2.62 34.00
N ILE A 26 -18.02 3.73 34.59
CA ILE A 26 -19.32 3.81 35.25
C ILE A 26 -20.41 4.04 34.21
N VAL A 27 -21.36 3.11 34.11
CA VAL A 27 -22.44 3.14 33.10
C VAL A 27 -23.72 3.76 33.67
N ALA A 28 -23.96 3.60 34.98
CA ALA A 28 -25.11 4.17 35.65
C ALA A 28 -24.89 4.31 37.17
N PHE A 29 -25.62 5.21 37.80
CA PHE A 29 -25.73 5.28 39.25
C PHE A 29 -27.12 4.84 39.68
N ARG A 30 -27.20 3.89 40.61
CA ARG A 30 -28.48 3.45 41.20
C ARG A 30 -28.37 3.48 42.72
N ASN A 31 -29.26 4.23 43.37
CA ASN A 31 -29.27 4.37 44.83
C ASN A 31 -27.90 4.79 45.43
N GLY A 32 -27.18 5.68 44.75
CA GLY A 32 -25.85 6.14 45.20
C GLY A 32 -24.70 5.15 44.98
N ARG A 33 -24.95 3.98 44.39
CA ARG A 33 -23.91 3.01 44.04
C ARG A 33 -23.58 3.11 42.54
N PRO A 34 -22.31 3.29 42.16
CA PRO A 34 -21.89 3.22 40.77
C PRO A 34 -21.99 1.78 40.28
N ILE A 35 -22.58 1.60 39.10
CA ILE A 35 -22.59 0.34 38.35
C ILE A 35 -21.51 0.44 37.27
N ARG A 36 -20.53 -0.46 37.31
CA ARG A 36 -19.41 -0.49 36.38
C ARG A 36 -19.75 -1.32 35.15
N LEU A 37 -19.07 -1.08 34.03
CA LEU A 37 -19.29 -1.82 32.78
C LEU A 37 -19.00 -3.32 32.97
N GLY A 38 -18.00 -3.67 33.78
CA GLY A 38 -17.69 -5.06 34.14
C GLY A 38 -18.79 -5.76 34.96
N ASP A 39 -19.71 -5.03 35.59
CA ASP A 39 -20.85 -5.62 36.31
C ASP A 39 -21.97 -6.08 35.37
N VAL A 40 -21.97 -5.61 34.11
CA VAL A 40 -23.06 -5.83 33.15
C VAL A 40 -22.60 -6.48 31.84
N ALA A 41 -21.30 -6.56 31.57
CA ALA A 41 -20.72 -7.16 30.37
C ALA A 41 -19.36 -7.81 30.63
N GLU A 42 -19.02 -8.84 29.86
CA GLU A 42 -17.68 -9.43 29.84
C GLU A 42 -16.77 -8.57 28.96
N VAL A 43 -15.80 -7.89 29.57
CA VAL A 43 -14.83 -7.03 28.88
C VAL A 43 -13.55 -7.83 28.71
N SER A 44 -13.17 -8.13 27.48
CA SER A 44 -11.95 -8.87 27.16
C SER A 44 -11.14 -8.13 26.10
N ASP A 45 -9.82 -8.23 26.19
CA ASP A 45 -8.92 -7.69 25.19
C ASP A 45 -8.94 -8.64 23.98
N SER A 46 -9.42 -8.14 22.85
CA SER A 46 -9.61 -8.94 21.65
C SER A 46 -9.24 -8.15 20.42
N VAL A 47 -8.79 -8.85 19.39
CA VAL A 47 -8.49 -8.23 18.10
C VAL A 47 -9.77 -7.75 17.44
N ILE A 48 -9.71 -6.58 16.79
CA ILE A 48 -10.84 -5.91 16.09
C ILE A 48 -11.59 -6.86 15.15
N ASN A 49 -10.95 -7.92 14.66
CA ASN A 49 -11.60 -8.89 13.80
C ASN A 49 -11.15 -10.34 14.00
N THR A 50 -11.97 -11.13 14.68
CA THR A 50 -11.80 -12.58 14.79
C THR A 50 -12.44 -13.35 13.62
N ARG A 51 -13.25 -12.67 12.78
CA ARG A 51 -14.07 -13.31 11.72
C ARG A 51 -13.54 -13.10 10.30
N LEU A 52 -12.78 -12.02 10.06
CA LEU A 52 -12.10 -11.77 8.80
C LEU A 52 -10.75 -12.46 8.79
N ALA A 53 -10.76 -13.70 8.31
CA ALA A 53 -9.54 -14.39 7.90
C ALA A 53 -9.36 -14.19 6.40
N GLY A 54 -8.23 -13.62 5.99
CA GLY A 54 -7.80 -13.71 4.60
C GLY A 54 -7.37 -15.15 4.32
N TRP A 55 -7.81 -15.71 3.21
CA TRP A 55 -7.31 -17.00 2.73
C TRP A 55 -6.63 -16.76 1.39
N PHE A 56 -5.40 -17.25 1.24
CA PHE A 56 -4.66 -17.21 -0.02
C PHE A 56 -4.10 -18.60 -0.29
N ASN A 57 -4.48 -19.20 -1.42
CA ASN A 57 -4.08 -20.57 -1.81
C ASN A 57 -4.28 -21.64 -0.71
N GLY A 58 -5.33 -21.53 0.09
CA GLY A 58 -5.63 -22.48 1.17
C GLY A 58 -4.88 -22.23 2.48
N GLU A 59 -3.98 -21.25 2.52
CA GLU A 59 -3.30 -20.80 3.74
C GLU A 59 -4.01 -19.57 4.32
N ARG A 60 -4.10 -19.52 5.66
CA ARG A 60 -4.63 -18.36 6.38
C ARG A 60 -3.58 -17.24 6.35
N GLY A 61 -3.99 -16.06 5.92
CA GLY A 61 -3.13 -14.87 5.85
C GLY A 61 -3.90 -13.59 6.14
N VAL A 62 -3.15 -12.50 6.22
CA VAL A 62 -3.71 -11.14 6.32
C VAL A 62 -3.60 -10.49 4.96
N VAL A 63 -4.73 -10.03 4.40
CA VAL A 63 -4.75 -9.31 3.12
C VAL A 63 -4.61 -7.82 3.39
N VAL A 64 -3.56 -7.22 2.83
CA VAL A 64 -3.33 -5.77 2.89
C VAL A 64 -3.67 -5.18 1.54
N TYR A 65 -4.59 -4.21 1.54
CA TYR A 65 -4.96 -3.47 0.34
C TYR A 65 -4.17 -2.17 0.24
N VAL A 66 -3.32 -2.07 -0.77
CA VAL A 66 -2.65 -0.81 -1.12
C VAL A 66 -3.48 -0.10 -2.18
N ARG A 67 -3.94 1.11 -1.86
CA ARG A 67 -4.67 1.96 -2.81
C ARG A 67 -3.81 3.16 -3.15
N LYS A 68 -3.70 3.45 -4.46
CA LYS A 68 -3.11 4.71 -4.91
C LYS A 68 -4.01 5.89 -4.50
N GLN A 69 -3.41 7.05 -4.30
CA GLN A 69 -4.16 8.30 -4.24
C GLN A 69 -4.72 8.63 -5.65
N PRO A 70 -5.85 9.38 -5.75
CA PRO A 70 -6.49 9.70 -7.03
C PRO A 70 -5.53 10.26 -8.10
N ASP A 71 -4.60 11.15 -7.70
CA ASP A 71 -3.66 11.83 -8.60
C ASP A 71 -2.28 11.16 -8.71
N ALA A 72 -2.04 10.09 -7.95
CA ALA A 72 -0.75 9.40 -7.97
C ALA A 72 -0.61 8.49 -9.21
N ASN A 73 0.60 8.48 -9.79
CA ASN A 73 0.98 7.54 -10.85
C ASN A 73 1.01 6.11 -10.28
N VAL A 74 0.19 5.23 -10.86
CA VAL A 74 0.01 3.86 -10.39
C VAL A 74 1.32 3.06 -10.48
N VAL A 75 2.07 3.25 -11.57
CA VAL A 75 3.30 2.52 -11.89
C VAL A 75 4.39 2.86 -10.88
N GLU A 76 4.61 4.15 -10.67
CA GLU A 76 5.56 4.67 -9.68
C GLU A 76 5.18 4.28 -8.25
N THR A 77 3.89 4.34 -7.91
CA THR A 77 3.41 3.94 -6.58
C THR A 77 3.70 2.47 -6.30
N VAL A 78 3.45 1.57 -7.27
CA VAL A 78 3.74 0.14 -7.10
C VAL A 78 5.24 -0.12 -7.00
N ASP A 79 6.07 0.61 -7.76
CA ASP A 79 7.52 0.47 -7.67
C ASP A 79 8.04 0.92 -6.30
N ALA A 80 7.54 2.03 -5.77
CA ALA A 80 7.89 2.50 -4.42
C ALA A 80 7.48 1.49 -3.34
N VAL A 81 6.29 0.90 -3.47
CA VAL A 81 5.81 -0.15 -2.54
C VAL A 81 6.70 -1.40 -2.65
N LYS A 82 7.03 -1.84 -3.87
CA LYS A 82 7.92 -3.00 -4.08
C LYS A 82 9.33 -2.74 -3.59
N ALA A 83 9.82 -1.51 -3.67
CA ALA A 83 11.13 -1.12 -3.15
C ALA A 83 11.16 -1.10 -1.61
N ALA A 84 10.05 -0.75 -0.95
CA ALA A 84 9.93 -0.75 0.51
C ALA A 84 9.62 -2.15 1.09
N LEU A 85 9.02 -3.05 0.31
CA LEU A 85 8.65 -4.41 0.74
C LEU A 85 9.81 -5.21 1.36
N PRO A 86 11.04 -5.21 0.79
CA PRO A 86 12.18 -5.90 1.39
C PRO A 86 12.55 -5.39 2.78
N GLU A 87 12.47 -4.08 3.02
CA GLU A 87 12.77 -3.52 4.34
C GLU A 87 11.73 -3.96 5.36
N ILE A 88 10.44 -3.92 4.99
CA ILE A 88 9.34 -4.40 5.83
C ILE A 88 9.49 -5.90 6.11
N ALA A 89 9.85 -6.69 5.10
CA ALA A 89 10.04 -8.14 5.23
C ALA A 89 11.15 -8.51 6.23
N ARG A 90 12.14 -7.65 6.47
CA ARG A 90 13.19 -7.89 7.49
C ARG A 90 12.67 -7.77 8.92
N TRP A 91 11.61 -6.98 9.14
CA TRP A 91 10.97 -6.84 10.46
C TRP A 91 9.97 -7.96 10.73
N LEU A 92 9.61 -8.74 9.71
CA LEU A 92 8.69 -9.87 9.86
C LEU A 92 9.44 -11.12 10.36
N PRO A 93 8.81 -11.91 11.25
CA PRO A 93 9.31 -13.23 11.60
C PRO A 93 9.50 -14.10 10.35
N PRO A 94 10.53 -14.97 10.30
CA PRO A 94 10.84 -15.82 9.14
C PRO A 94 9.72 -16.82 8.78
N SER A 95 8.73 -17.01 9.65
CA SER A 95 7.54 -17.81 9.41
C SER A 95 6.47 -17.12 8.56
N LEU A 96 6.57 -15.80 8.33
CA LEU A 96 5.65 -15.07 7.46
C LEU A 96 6.23 -14.91 6.05
N LYS A 97 5.46 -15.33 5.05
CA LYS A 97 5.77 -15.11 3.63
C LYS A 97 4.84 -14.05 3.06
N VAL A 98 5.42 -13.05 2.40
CA VAL A 98 4.66 -11.99 1.73
C VAL A 98 4.49 -12.38 0.26
N HIS A 99 3.25 -12.47 -0.19
CA HIS A 99 2.91 -12.75 -1.58
C HIS A 99 2.14 -11.57 -2.19
N THR A 100 2.52 -11.15 -3.39
CA THR A 100 1.75 -10.17 -4.16
C THR A 100 0.55 -10.87 -4.78
N LEU A 101 -0.66 -10.61 -4.29
CA LEU A 101 -1.89 -11.24 -4.79
C LEU A 101 -2.32 -10.71 -6.15
N TYR A 102 -2.29 -9.39 -6.33
CA TYR A 102 -2.83 -8.75 -7.52
C TYR A 102 -2.12 -7.44 -7.80
N ASP A 103 -1.46 -7.36 -8.97
CA ASP A 103 -0.78 -6.16 -9.44
C ASP A 103 -1.35 -5.75 -10.80
N ARG A 104 -2.16 -4.70 -10.82
CA ARG A 104 -2.76 -4.16 -12.05
C ARG A 104 -1.72 -3.50 -12.97
N THR A 105 -0.54 -3.15 -12.47
CA THR A 105 0.46 -2.44 -13.26
C THR A 105 1.17 -3.33 -14.27
N VAL A 106 1.14 -4.65 -14.09
CA VAL A 106 1.75 -5.61 -15.03
C VAL A 106 1.13 -5.46 -16.41
N LEU A 107 -0.20 -5.45 -16.49
CA LEU A 107 -0.92 -5.28 -17.76
C LEU A 107 -0.58 -3.93 -18.42
N ILE A 108 -0.49 -2.85 -17.63
CA ILE A 108 -0.13 -1.53 -18.14
C ILE A 108 1.26 -1.55 -18.76
N ARG A 109 2.25 -2.14 -18.06
CA ARG A 109 3.63 -2.23 -18.53
C ARG A 109 3.75 -3.07 -19.79
N GLU A 110 3.06 -4.20 -19.84
CA GLU A 110 3.03 -5.09 -21.01
C GLU A 110 2.40 -4.39 -22.22
N SER A 111 1.25 -3.72 -22.05
CA SER A 111 0.61 -2.95 -23.12
C SER A 111 1.49 -1.81 -23.62
N VAL A 112 2.16 -1.07 -22.73
CA VAL A 112 3.09 0.00 -23.13
C VAL A 112 4.27 -0.56 -23.93
N ALA A 113 4.89 -1.65 -23.47
CA ALA A 113 6.00 -2.28 -24.17
C ALA A 113 5.58 -2.78 -25.56
N GLU A 114 4.38 -3.35 -25.68
CA GLU A 114 3.82 -3.79 -26.96
C GLU A 114 3.54 -2.62 -27.91
N VAL A 115 2.97 -1.53 -27.41
CA VAL A 115 2.75 -0.31 -28.21
C VAL A 115 4.08 0.27 -28.69
N THR A 116 5.08 0.42 -27.82
CA THR A 116 6.41 0.91 -28.20
C THR A 116 7.05 0.02 -29.26
N ARG A 117 6.94 -1.31 -29.13
CA ARG A 117 7.46 -2.26 -30.13
C ARG A 117 6.74 -2.11 -31.47
N THR A 118 5.42 -1.97 -31.46
CA THR A 118 4.61 -1.83 -32.66
C THR A 118 4.96 -0.53 -33.40
N ILE A 119 5.12 0.57 -32.68
CA ILE A 119 5.56 1.85 -33.24
C ILE A 119 6.96 1.72 -33.86
N ALA A 120 7.90 1.07 -33.16
CA ALA A 120 9.25 0.87 -33.68
C ALA A 120 9.27 0.04 -34.98
N ILE A 121 8.47 -1.04 -35.04
CA ILE A 121 8.32 -1.86 -36.25
C ILE A 121 7.68 -1.05 -37.37
N ALA A 122 6.63 -0.29 -37.08
CA ALA A 122 5.95 0.55 -38.06
C ALA A 122 6.89 1.60 -38.67
N ILE A 123 7.67 2.31 -37.82
CA ILE A 123 8.68 3.26 -38.28
C ILE A 123 9.72 2.57 -39.16
N GLY A 124 10.26 1.42 -38.72
CA GLY A 124 11.22 0.65 -39.51
C GLY A 124 10.65 0.21 -40.87
N LEU A 125 9.41 -0.24 -40.91
CA LEU A 125 8.74 -0.66 -42.13
C LEU A 125 8.57 0.52 -43.11
N VAL A 126 8.16 1.68 -42.62
CA VAL A 126 8.05 2.90 -43.44
C VAL A 126 9.41 3.29 -44.02
N MET A 127 10.50 3.19 -43.24
CA MET A 127 11.85 3.45 -43.76
C MET A 127 12.21 2.50 -44.91
N VAL A 128 11.94 1.19 -44.76
CA VAL A 128 12.24 0.21 -45.82
C VAL A 128 11.48 0.55 -47.11
N VAL A 129 10.20 0.88 -47.00
CA VAL A 129 9.37 1.22 -48.16
C VAL A 129 9.87 2.50 -48.85
N VAL A 130 10.12 3.57 -48.09
CA VAL A 130 10.58 4.86 -48.64
C VAL A 130 11.98 4.73 -49.26
N ALA A 131 12.89 3.98 -48.64
CA ALA A 131 14.22 3.71 -49.17
C ALA A 131 14.16 2.95 -50.50
N LEU A 132 13.24 1.98 -50.63
CA LEU A 132 13.04 1.22 -51.85
C LEU A 132 12.54 2.10 -53.00
N PHE A 133 11.58 3.00 -52.74
CA PHE A 133 11.04 3.91 -53.75
C PHE A 133 12.06 4.96 -54.21
N LEU A 134 12.84 5.53 -53.28
CA LEU A 134 13.79 6.60 -53.60
C LEU A 134 15.13 6.10 -54.13
N ARG A 135 15.44 4.78 -54.04
CA ARG A 135 16.75 4.16 -54.35
C ARG A 135 17.95 4.88 -53.71
N ARG A 136 17.72 5.70 -52.67
CA ARG A 136 18.71 6.53 -52.01
C ARG A 136 18.38 6.68 -50.53
N LEU A 137 19.17 6.01 -49.69
CA LEU A 137 19.00 5.95 -48.23
C LEU A 137 19.02 7.33 -47.56
N ALA A 138 19.72 8.31 -48.15
CA ALA A 138 19.81 9.67 -47.63
C ALA A 138 18.46 10.42 -47.61
N ALA A 139 17.58 10.16 -48.58
CA ALA A 139 16.28 10.85 -48.66
C ALA A 139 15.26 10.30 -47.63
N THR A 140 15.49 9.08 -47.14
CA THR A 140 14.65 8.39 -46.16
C THR A 140 14.94 8.79 -44.71
N LEU A 141 16.14 9.30 -44.43
CA LEU A 141 16.57 9.74 -43.10
C LEU A 141 15.95 11.08 -42.66
N VAL A 142 15.48 11.89 -43.60
CA VAL A 142 14.90 13.23 -43.34
C VAL A 142 13.71 13.17 -42.37
N PRO A 143 12.64 12.37 -42.60
CA PRO A 143 11.50 12.32 -41.69
C PRO A 143 11.84 11.75 -40.30
N VAL A 144 12.84 10.88 -40.20
CA VAL A 144 13.25 10.26 -38.92
C VAL A 144 13.82 11.29 -37.96
N MET A 145 14.61 12.24 -38.47
CA MET A 145 15.17 13.33 -37.67
C MET A 145 14.12 14.36 -37.26
N SER A 146 13.01 14.47 -37.99
CA SER A 146 11.92 15.39 -37.65
C SER A 146 10.98 14.85 -36.57
N ILE A 147 10.79 13.53 -36.46
CA ILE A 147 9.90 12.92 -35.45
C ILE A 147 10.30 13.23 -33.99
N PRO A 148 11.57 13.12 -33.56
CA PRO A 148 11.94 13.41 -32.17
C PRO A 148 12.00 14.90 -31.83
N VAL A 149 11.89 15.79 -32.83
CA VAL A 149 11.95 17.27 -32.66
C VAL A 149 10.56 17.90 -32.67
N ALA A 150 9.54 17.21 -33.19
CA ALA A 150 8.15 17.63 -33.22
C ALA A 150 7.38 17.17 -31.98
#